data_AF-W0QA32-F1
#
_entry.id   AF-W0QA32-F1
#
_cell.length_a   1.000
_cell.length_b   1.000
_cell.length_c   1.000
_cell.angle_alpha   90.00
_cell.angle_beta   90.00
_cell.angle_gamma   90.00
#
_symmetry.space_group_name_H-M   'P 1'
#
loop_
_entity.id
_entity.type
_entity.pdbx_description
1 polymer ?
#
loop_
_entity_poly.entity_id
_entity_poly.type
_entity_poly.pdbx_seq_one_letter_code
_entity_poly.pdbx_strand_id
1 'polypeptide(L)'
;MSRAEYLTAKEVASLLGISTPHLYDWGSDDPNKRRPFFPKSEMIRRTNGGDRRLIHQYNKAAVMRFIKEAEEKPYYRFSQAKYEKMKAETRQKEALPASAFNDFHKLMFQLKQRRMET
;
A
#
# COMPACT_ATOMS: atom_id res chain seq x y z
N MET A 1 -25.29 -15.09 -15.42
CA MET A 1 -23.98 -14.79 -14.80
C MET A 1 -23.10 -14.16 -15.87
N SER A 2 -22.58 -12.95 -15.67
CA SER A 2 -21.68 -12.32 -16.66
C SER A 2 -20.39 -13.15 -16.76
N ARG A 3 -19.92 -13.37 -17.98
CA ARG A 3 -18.68 -14.10 -18.23
C ARG A 3 -17.53 -13.30 -17.65
N ALA A 4 -16.71 -13.90 -16.79
CA ALA A 4 -15.52 -13.24 -16.26
C ALA A 4 -14.60 -12.87 -17.43
N GLU A 5 -14.41 -11.57 -17.64
CA GLU A 5 -13.50 -11.04 -18.66
C GLU A 5 -12.08 -11.01 -18.10
N TYR A 6 -11.12 -11.44 -18.92
CA TYR A 6 -9.72 -11.49 -18.56
C TYR A 6 -8.89 -10.61 -19.48
N LEU A 7 -7.90 -9.94 -18.90
CA LEU A 7 -6.93 -9.09 -19.58
C LEU A 7 -5.56 -9.75 -19.58
N THR A 8 -4.79 -9.55 -20.63
CA THR A 8 -3.38 -9.93 -20.71
C THR A 8 -2.51 -9.00 -19.87
N ALA A 9 -1.30 -9.46 -19.52
CA ALA A 9 -0.30 -8.62 -18.84
C ALA A 9 -0.01 -7.29 -19.58
N LYS A 10 -0.07 -7.29 -20.92
CA LYS A 10 0.15 -6.10 -21.74
C LYS A 10 -0.97 -5.06 -21.54
N GLU A 11 -2.22 -5.51 -21.56
CA GLU A 11 -3.38 -4.64 -21.36
C GLU A 11 -3.40 -4.05 -19.94
N VAL A 12 -3.13 -4.87 -18.93
CA VAL A 12 -3.08 -4.41 -17.53
C VAL A 12 -1.95 -3.40 -17.33
N ALA A 13 -0.76 -3.66 -17.86
CA ALA A 13 0.35 -2.72 -17.78
C ALA A 13 0.01 -1.38 -18.46
N SER A 14 -0.67 -1.42 -19.61
CA SER A 14 -1.13 -0.22 -20.30
C SER A 14 -2.14 0.59 -19.48
N LEU A 15 -3.09 -0.08 -18.81
CA LEU A 15 -4.07 0.59 -17.95
C LEU A 15 -3.43 1.26 -16.73
N LEU A 16 -2.36 0.67 -16.22
CA LEU A 16 -1.61 1.19 -15.07
C LEU A 16 -0.54 2.22 -15.47
N GLY A 17 -0.32 2.46 -16.76
CA GLY A 17 0.74 3.37 -17.24
C GLY A 17 2.15 2.87 -16.91
N ILE A 18 2.34 1.55 -16.77
CA ILE A 18 3.63 0.92 -16.47
C ILE A 18 4.07 0.00 -17.61
N SER A 19 5.34 -0.42 -17.60
CA SER A 19 5.81 -1.45 -18.52
C SER A 19 5.46 -2.86 -18.02
N THR A 20 5.22 -3.77 -18.96
CA THR A 20 4.81 -5.17 -18.65
C THR A 20 5.76 -5.92 -17.71
N PRO A 21 7.10 -5.77 -17.77
CA PRO A 21 7.99 -6.42 -16.80
C PRO A 21 7.72 -5.98 -15.36
N HIS A 22 7.42 -4.70 -15.15
CA HIS A 22 7.17 -4.13 -13.82
C HIS A 22 5.80 -4.53 -13.26
N LEU A 23 4.88 -5.03 -14.10
CA LEU A 23 3.60 -5.56 -13.63
C LEU A 23 3.80 -6.80 -12.73
N TYR A 24 4.81 -7.62 -13.01
CA TYR A 24 5.07 -8.82 -12.21
C TYR A 24 5.59 -8.50 -10.81
N ASP A 25 6.26 -7.36 -10.63
CA ASP A 25 6.70 -6.87 -9.32
C ASP A 25 5.52 -6.49 -8.41
N TRP A 26 4.34 -6.29 -8.99
CA TRP A 26 3.11 -5.93 -8.30
C TRP A 26 2.29 -7.18 -7.93
N GLY A 27 2.62 -8.36 -8.47
CA GLY A 27 1.91 -9.61 -8.19
C GLY A 27 2.33 -10.23 -6.85
N SER A 28 1.48 -10.15 -5.82
CA SER A 28 1.76 -10.76 -4.51
C SER A 28 0.51 -11.16 -3.76
N ASP A 29 0.56 -12.32 -3.08
CA ASP A 29 -0.49 -12.82 -2.19
C ASP A 29 -0.26 -12.41 -0.72
N ASP A 30 0.67 -11.49 -0.49
CA ASP A 30 1.03 -11.07 0.86
C ASP A 30 0.23 -9.81 1.21
N PRO A 31 -0.77 -9.92 2.10
CA PRO A 31 -1.61 -8.78 2.47
C PRO A 31 -0.86 -7.71 3.26
N ASN A 32 0.33 -8.02 3.79
CA ASN A 32 1.15 -7.08 4.56
C ASN A 32 2.11 -6.28 3.68
N LYS A 33 2.19 -6.55 2.37
CA LYS A 33 2.99 -5.73 1.46
C LYS A 33 2.38 -4.35 1.29
N ARG A 34 3.15 -3.33 1.66
CA ARG A 34 2.78 -1.91 1.58
C ARG A 34 2.86 -1.29 0.17
N ARG A 35 2.92 -2.11 -0.89
CA ARG A 35 3.04 -1.66 -2.29
C ARG A 35 1.71 -1.86 -3.03
N PRO A 36 1.49 -1.21 -4.19
CA PRO A 36 0.43 -1.61 -5.11
C PRO A 36 0.52 -3.11 -5.38
N PHE A 37 -0.44 -3.86 -4.86
CA PHE A 37 -0.47 -5.31 -4.95
C PHE A 37 -1.68 -5.76 -5.77
N PHE A 38 -1.42 -6.54 -6.81
CA PHE A 38 -2.45 -7.30 -7.49
C PHE A 38 -2.44 -8.73 -6.93
N PRO A 39 -3.56 -9.24 -6.39
CA PRO A 39 -3.62 -10.60 -5.85
C PRO A 39 -3.27 -11.62 -6.93
N LYS A 40 -2.37 -12.58 -6.66
CA LYS A 40 -2.13 -13.64 -7.65
C LYS A 40 -3.32 -14.57 -7.78
N SER A 41 -4.20 -14.62 -6.77
CA SER A 41 -5.50 -15.30 -6.84
C SER A 41 -6.40 -14.80 -7.99
N GLU A 42 -6.23 -13.54 -8.41
CA GLU A 42 -6.96 -12.93 -9.54
C GLU A 42 -6.22 -13.09 -10.87
N MET A 43 -5.10 -13.83 -10.86
CA MET A 43 -4.26 -14.13 -12.02
C MET A 43 -4.35 -15.62 -12.36
N ILE A 44 -4.74 -15.93 -13.58
CA ILE A 44 -4.87 -17.31 -14.07
C ILE A 44 -3.97 -17.49 -15.29
N ARG A 45 -3.28 -18.63 -15.36
CA ARG A 45 -2.53 -19.03 -16.56
C ARG A 45 -3.46 -19.71 -17.55
N ARG A 46 -3.62 -19.13 -18.74
CA ARG A 46 -4.43 -19.72 -19.82
C ARG A 46 -3.69 -19.65 -21.15
N THR A 47 -4.02 -20.55 -22.08
CA THR A 47 -3.54 -20.49 -23.45
C THR A 47 -4.16 -19.27 -24.15
N ASN A 48 -3.35 -18.48 -24.86
CA ASN A 48 -3.87 -17.42 -25.71
C ASN A 48 -4.42 -18.05 -26.98
N GLY A 49 -5.63 -17.67 -27.43
CA GLY A 49 -6.36 -18.35 -28.50
C GLY A 49 -5.51 -18.60 -29.77
N GLY A 50 -4.94 -19.80 -29.89
CA GLY A 50 -4.07 -20.24 -30.99
C GLY A 50 -2.68 -20.73 -30.56
N ASP A 51 -2.15 -20.26 -29.44
CA ASP A 51 -0.82 -20.60 -28.94
C ASP A 51 -0.90 -21.50 -27.69
N ARG A 52 -0.15 -22.61 -27.68
CA ARG A 52 -0.13 -23.56 -26.54
C ARG A 52 0.58 -22.98 -25.32
N ARG A 53 1.20 -21.81 -25.45
CA ARG A 53 1.88 -21.12 -24.35
C ARG A 53 0.88 -20.59 -23.33
N LEU A 54 1.10 -20.97 -22.08
CA LEU A 54 0.36 -20.43 -20.94
C LEU A 54 0.81 -18.99 -20.66
N ILE A 55 -0.11 -18.05 -20.80
CA ILE A 55 0.10 -16.64 -20.46
C ILE A 55 -0.69 -16.28 -19.20
N HIS A 56 -0.15 -15.35 -18.41
CA HIS A 56 -0.87 -14.78 -17.28
C HIS A 56 -1.99 -13.87 -17.78
N GLN A 57 -3.21 -14.19 -17.34
CA GLN A 57 -4.41 -13.43 -17.59
C GLN A 57 -5.00 -12.97 -16.25
N TYR A 58 -5.46 -11.72 -16.21
CA TYR A 58 -5.89 -11.02 -15.00
C TYR A 58 -7.38 -10.73 -15.09
N ASN A 59 -8.13 -10.93 -14.01
CA ASN A 59 -9.55 -10.60 -13.98
C ASN A 59 -9.76 -9.09 -14.17
N LYS A 60 -10.47 -8.70 -15.24
CA LYS A 60 -10.71 -7.30 -15.60
C LYS A 60 -11.38 -6.51 -14.47
N ALA A 61 -12.38 -7.10 -13.81
CA ALA A 61 -13.11 -6.43 -12.74
C ALA A 61 -12.22 -6.14 -11.53
N ALA A 62 -11.31 -7.08 -11.21
CA ALA A 62 -10.33 -6.90 -10.15
C ALA A 62 -9.29 -5.83 -10.51
N VAL A 63 -8.81 -5.80 -11.76
CA VAL A 63 -7.87 -4.78 -12.27
C VAL A 63 -8.46 -3.38 -12.15
N MET A 64 -9.71 -3.20 -12.57
CA MET A 64 -10.38 -1.89 -12.47
C MET A 64 -10.60 -1.45 -11.01
N ARG A 65 -10.95 -2.38 -10.11
CA ARG A 65 -11.06 -2.09 -8.68
C ARG A 65 -9.73 -1.66 -8.10
N PHE A 66 -8.66 -2.37 -8.45
CA PHE A 66 -7.31 -2.06 -8.01
C PHE A 66 -6.85 -0.66 -8.48
N ILE A 67 -7.11 -0.31 -9.74
CA ILE A 67 -6.80 1.03 -10.26
C ILE A 67 -7.51 2.11 -9.45
N LYS A 68 -8.81 1.93 -9.20
CA LYS A 68 -9.61 2.86 -8.41
C LYS A 68 -9.06 3.00 -6.97
N GLU A 69 -8.77 1.89 -6.31
CA GLU A 69 -8.18 1.93 -4.96
C GLU A 69 -6.79 2.59 -4.92
N ALA A 70 -5.99 2.41 -5.97
CA ALA A 70 -4.67 3.01 -6.08
C ALA A 70 -4.73 4.54 -6.31
N GLU A 71 -5.81 5.05 -6.93
CA GLU A 71 -6.07 6.49 -7.04
C GLU A 71 -6.50 7.09 -5.69
N GLU A 72 -7.32 6.37 -4.93
CA GLU A 72 -7.87 6.83 -3.64
C GLU A 72 -6.84 6.77 -2.50
N LYS A 73 -5.82 5.90 -2.58
CA LYS A 73 -4.81 5.69 -1.53
C LYS A 73 -3.43 6.23 -1.96
N PRO A 74 -2.96 7.39 -1.45
CA PRO A 74 -1.70 8.01 -1.89
C PRO A 74 -0.44 7.14 -1.66
N TYR A 75 -0.50 6.20 -0.72
CA TYR A 75 0.59 5.25 -0.43
C TYR A 75 0.93 4.33 -1.62
N TYR A 76 0.00 4.17 -2.57
CA TYR A 76 0.20 3.39 -3.79
C TYR A 76 1.12 4.10 -4.80
N ARG A 77 1.36 5.41 -4.67
CA ARG A 77 2.18 6.18 -5.62
C ARG A 77 3.65 6.36 -5.19
N PHE A 78 4.02 5.93 -3.98
CA PHE A 78 5.35 6.17 -3.45
C PHE A 78 6.24 4.92 -3.56
N SER A 79 7.47 5.10 -4.00
CA SER A 79 8.51 4.08 -3.83
C SER A 79 8.73 3.84 -2.34
N GLN A 80 9.14 2.62 -1.97
CA GLN A 80 9.36 2.23 -0.57
C GLN A 80 10.30 3.19 0.17
N ALA A 81 11.32 3.72 -0.51
CA ALA A 81 12.24 4.71 0.05
C ALA A 81 11.55 6.05 0.38
N LYS A 82 10.61 6.49 -0.46
CA LYS A 82 9.88 7.75 -0.27
C LYS A 82 8.84 7.63 0.85
N TYR A 83 8.24 6.45 1.01
CA TYR A 83 7.36 6.14 2.13
C TYR A 83 8.11 6.09 3.47
N GLU A 84 9.26 5.42 3.53
CA GLU A 84 10.06 5.38 4.78
C GLU A 84 10.58 6.77 5.17
N LYS A 85 10.96 7.62 4.21
CA LYS A 85 11.27 9.03 4.48
C LYS A 85 10.08 9.80 5.06
N MET A 86 8.91 9.68 4.45
CA MET A 86 7.69 10.35 4.93
C MET A 86 7.32 9.86 6.35
N LYS A 87 7.44 8.56 6.62
CA LYS A 87 7.21 7.99 7.96
C LYS A 87 8.23 8.46 9.00
N ALA A 88 9.50 8.57 8.62
CA ALA A 88 10.54 9.11 9.48
C ALA A 88 10.29 10.59 9.80
N GLU A 89 9.85 11.37 8.81
CA GLU A 89 9.44 12.77 9.00
C GLU A 89 8.22 12.90 9.91
N THR A 90 7.21 12.04 9.79
CA THR A 90 6.04 12.05 10.69
C THR A 90 6.43 11.66 12.11
N ARG A 91 7.28 10.64 12.28
CA ARG A 91 7.82 10.26 13.60
C ARG A 91 8.65 11.37 14.22
N GLN A 92 9.39 12.14 13.44
CA GLN A 92 10.12 13.30 13.94
C GLN A 92 9.19 14.47 14.32
N LYS A 93 8.09 14.67 13.57
CA LYS A 93 7.09 15.70 13.90
C LYS A 93 6.26 15.35 15.14
N GLU A 94 5.99 14.07 15.35
CA GLU A 94 5.27 13.55 16.53
C GLU A 94 6.20 13.21 17.70
N ALA A 95 7.53 13.29 17.51
CA ALA A 95 8.47 13.14 18.59
C ALA A 95 8.29 14.32 19.55
N LEU A 96 7.69 14.05 20.70
CA LEU A 96 7.68 14.99 21.81
C LEU A 96 9.11 15.45 22.08
N PRO A 97 9.34 16.75 22.33
CA PRO A 97 10.67 17.25 22.63
C PRO A 97 11.24 16.48 23.81
N ALA A 98 12.56 16.28 23.84
CA ALA A 98 13.23 15.49 24.88
C ALA A 98 12.92 15.99 26.32
N SER A 99 12.48 17.24 26.47
CA SER A 99 12.06 17.83 27.75
C SER A 99 10.63 17.48 28.18
N ALA A 100 9.75 17.01 27.28
CA ALA A 100 8.32 16.84 27.54
C ALA A 100 8.03 15.91 28.72
N PHE A 101 8.84 14.87 28.90
CA PHE A 101 8.72 13.95 30.02
C PHE A 101 9.10 14.59 31.36
N ASN A 102 10.14 15.42 31.37
CA ASN A 102 10.58 16.15 32.57
C ASN A 102 9.59 17.25 32.94
N ASP A 103 9.04 17.95 31.95
CA ASP A 103 8.04 19.00 32.17
C ASP A 103 6.73 18.40 32.69
N PHE A 104 6.31 17.23 32.18
CA PHE A 104 5.18 16.47 32.72
C PHE A 104 5.42 16.04 34.18
N HIS A 105 6.60 15.52 34.53
CA HIS A 105 6.91 15.12 35.91
C HIS A 105 6.91 16.29 36.88
N LYS A 106 7.47 17.45 36.48
CA LYS A 106 7.42 18.68 37.29
C LYS A 106 5.98 19.12 37.53
N LEU A 107 5.14 19.09 36.49
CA LEU A 107 3.74 19.47 36.59
C LEU A 107 2.95 18.53 37.54
N MET A 108 3.16 17.22 37.41
CA MET A 108 2.53 16.23 38.30
C MET A 108 2.99 16.36 39.75
N PHE A 109 4.27 16.69 39.97
CA PHE A 109 4.81 16.95 41.30
C PHE A 109 4.18 18.21 41.93
N GLN A 110 4.08 19.31 41.19
CA GLN A 110 3.45 20.55 41.65
C GLN A 110 1.95 20.36 41.97
N LEU A 111 1.22 19.60 41.15
CA LEU A 111 -0.18 19.26 41.42
C LEU A 111 -0.33 18.42 42.70
N LYS A 112 0.61 17.49 42.96
CA LYS A 112 0.61 16.70 44.19
C LYS A 112 0.89 17.54 45.42
N GLN A 113 1.82 18.50 45.34
CA GLN A 113 2.09 19.44 46.44
C GLN A 113 0.87 20.32 46.75
N ARG A 114 0.22 20.90 45.73
CA ARG A 114 -1.01 21.69 45.93
C ARG A 114 -2.14 20.90 46.60
N ARG A 115 -2.26 19.60 46.32
CA ARG A 115 -3.27 18.73 46.97
C ARG A 115 -2.97 18.41 48.43
N MET A 116 -1.73 18.57 48.88
CA MET A 116 -1.33 18.32 50.27
C MET A 116 -1.44 19.58 51.13
N GLU A 117 -1.53 20.76 50.51
CA GLU A 117 -1.66 22.06 51.16
C GLU A 117 -3.13 22.49 51.37
N THR A 118 -4.09 21.74 50.81
CA THR A 118 -5.55 21.86 51.01
C THR A 118 -6.06 20.75 51.92
#